data_AF-A0A1Q3JNE6-F1
#
_entry.id   AF-A0A1Q3JNE6-F1
#
_cell.length_a   1.000
_cell.length_b   1.000
_cell.length_c   1.000
_cell.angle_alpha   90.00
_cell.angle_beta   90.00
_cell.angle_gamma   90.00
#
_symmetry.space_group_name_H-M   'P 1'
#
loop_
_entity.id
_entity.type
_entity.pdbx_description
1 polymer ?
#
loop_
_entity_poly.entity_id
_entity_poly.type
_entity_poly.pdbx_seq_one_letter_code
_entity_poly.pdbx_strand_id
1 'polypeptide(L)'
;MYVSKIAPEARTWALVEAFINPVAEAPAPQPRPLWIVQPTCRGEHARMLAIAAARRLRAVERAGLARGEDAGYWKAVAPFAIRKAAGLRGEVGFGRLPG
;
A
#
# COMPACT_ATOMS: atom_id res chain seq x y z
N MET A 1 46.42 43.45 -10.52
CA MET A 1 45.52 43.00 -11.61
C MET A 1 46.02 41.63 -12.08
N TYR A 2 45.63 40.55 -11.39
CA TYR A 2 46.06 39.19 -11.75
C TYR A 2 45.02 38.59 -12.69
N VAL A 3 45.32 38.53 -13.98
CA VAL A 3 44.53 37.81 -14.96
C VAL A 3 44.95 36.34 -14.87
N SER A 4 44.15 35.53 -14.18
CA SER A 4 44.34 34.09 -14.10
C SER A 4 44.20 33.49 -15.51
N LYS A 5 45.33 33.23 -16.18
CA LYS A 5 45.38 32.42 -17.38
C LYS A 5 45.02 30.99 -16.99
N ILE A 6 43.78 30.59 -17.26
CA ILE A 6 43.37 29.19 -17.15
C ILE A 6 44.16 28.41 -18.20
N ALA A 7 44.98 27.46 -17.76
CA ALA A 7 45.79 26.60 -18.62
C ALA A 7 44.88 25.79 -19.58
N PRO A 8 45.28 25.59 -20.84
CA PRO A 8 44.44 24.98 -21.87
C PRO A 8 44.01 23.54 -21.53
N GLU A 9 44.81 22.79 -20.76
CA GLU A 9 44.48 21.44 -20.28
C GLU A 9 43.25 21.35 -19.35
N ALA A 10 42.90 22.43 -18.62
CA ALA A 10 41.74 22.40 -17.74
C ALA A 10 40.42 22.44 -18.53
N ARG A 11 40.45 23.02 -19.74
CA ARG A 11 39.29 23.17 -20.61
C ARG A 11 38.92 21.87 -21.31
N THR A 12 39.92 21.02 -21.60
CA THR A 12 39.71 19.70 -22.19
C THR A 12 39.04 18.72 -21.22
N TRP A 13 39.44 18.74 -19.94
CA TRP A 13 38.84 17.84 -18.96
C TRP A 13 37.37 18.18 -18.64
N ALA A 14 37.03 19.46 -18.56
CA ALA A 14 35.65 19.89 -18.34
C ALA A 14 34.70 19.51 -19.50
N LEU A 15 35.19 19.54 -20.75
CA LEU A 15 34.41 19.10 -21.91
C LEU A 15 34.25 17.59 -21.96
N VAL A 16 35.25 16.83 -21.50
CA VAL A 16 35.18 15.38 -21.37
C VAL A 16 34.18 14.98 -20.27
N GLU A 17 34.19 15.63 -19.11
CA GLU A 17 33.20 15.39 -18.05
C GLU A 17 31.76 15.70 -18.52
N ALA A 18 31.57 16.82 -19.23
CA ALA A 18 30.27 17.19 -19.80
C ALA A 18 29.79 16.23 -20.89
N PHE A 19 30.71 15.63 -21.65
CA PHE A 19 30.39 14.60 -22.65
C PHE A 19 30.07 13.24 -22.02
N ILE A 20 30.75 12.87 -20.93
CA ILE A 20 30.54 11.60 -20.23
C ILE A 20 29.23 11.61 -19.44
N ASN A 21 28.81 12.76 -18.87
CA ASN A 21 27.59 12.88 -18.08
C ASN A 21 26.57 13.87 -18.70
N PRO A 22 25.97 13.55 -19.87
CA PRO A 22 25.08 14.49 -20.56
C PRO A 22 23.67 14.56 -19.96
N VAL A 23 23.34 13.74 -18.96
CA VAL A 23 22.02 13.71 -18.33
C VAL A 23 22.19 14.10 -16.88
N ALA A 24 21.84 15.34 -16.57
CA ALA A 24 21.42 15.67 -15.21
C ALA A 24 20.21 14.76 -14.91
N GLU A 25 20.46 13.70 -14.16
CA GLU A 25 19.43 12.74 -13.78
C GLU A 25 18.29 13.52 -13.11
N ALA A 26 17.12 13.50 -13.75
CA ALA A 26 15.93 14.13 -13.19
C ALA A 26 15.78 13.58 -11.76
N PRO A 27 15.49 14.42 -10.76
CA PRO A 27 15.37 13.94 -9.39
C PRO A 27 14.41 12.75 -9.40
N ALA A 28 14.86 11.62 -8.88
CA ALA A 28 14.07 10.41 -8.81
C ALA A 28 12.68 10.76 -8.28
N PRO A 29 11.59 10.23 -8.87
CA PRO A 29 10.24 10.59 -8.45
C PRO A 29 10.14 10.40 -6.95
N GLN A 30 9.95 11.51 -6.22
CA GLN A 30 9.87 11.45 -4.77
C GLN A 30 8.72 10.50 -4.42
N PRO A 31 8.92 9.50 -3.55
CA PRO A 31 7.84 8.64 -3.13
C PRO A 31 6.75 9.53 -2.55
N ARG A 32 5.58 9.55 -3.19
CA ARG A 32 4.43 10.30 -2.66
C ARG A 32 4.26 9.86 -1.20
N PRO A 33 4.13 10.79 -0.25
CA PRO A 33 3.93 10.42 1.13
C PRO A 33 2.71 9.51 1.18
N LEU A 34 2.91 8.26 1.59
CA LEU A 34 1.84 7.32 1.89
C LEU A 34 1.22 7.82 3.19
N TRP A 35 0.40 8.87 3.12
CA TRP A 35 -0.56 9.13 4.18
C TRP A 35 -1.45 7.90 4.20
N ILE A 36 -1.14 6.96 5.10
CA ILE A 36 -2.00 5.81 5.35
C ILE A 36 -3.29 6.44 5.85
N VAL A 37 -4.26 6.57 4.96
CA VAL A 37 -5.59 7.03 5.30
C VAL A 37 -6.08 6.02 6.33
N GLN A 38 -6.11 6.43 7.59
CA GLN A 38 -6.61 5.54 8.63
C GLN A 38 -8.04 5.18 8.24
N PRO A 39 -8.35 3.88 8.08
CA PRO A 39 -9.66 3.48 7.61
C PRO A 39 -10.70 3.97 8.61
N THR A 40 -11.73 4.65 8.11
CA THR A 40 -12.86 5.06 8.94
C THR A 40 -13.51 3.82 9.56
N CYS A 41 -14.22 3.99 10.68
CA CYS A 41 -14.96 2.89 11.33
C CYS A 41 -15.87 2.14 10.35
N ARG A 42 -16.50 2.84 9.39
CA ARG A 42 -17.26 2.22 8.30
C ARG A 42 -16.39 1.45 7.31
N GLY A 43 -15.27 2.03 6.89
CA GLY A 43 -14.32 1.37 5.99
C GLY A 43 -13.80 0.06 6.61
N GLU A 44 -13.42 0.10 7.89
CA GLU A 44 -12.97 -1.08 8.61
C GLU A 44 -14.11 -2.11 8.82
N HIS A 45 -15.33 -1.67 9.09
CA HIS A 45 -16.50 -2.55 9.18
C HIS A 45 -16.75 -3.28 7.86
N ALA A 46 -16.78 -2.54 6.75
CA ALA A 46 -16.95 -3.12 5.41
C ALA A 46 -15.82 -4.11 5.09
N ARG A 47 -14.57 -3.75 5.41
CA ARG A 47 -13.40 -4.63 5.26
C ARG A 47 -13.57 -5.93 6.04
N MET A 48 -14.02 -5.85 7.30
CA MET A 48 -14.23 -7.03 8.13
C MET A 48 -15.34 -7.94 7.59
N LEU A 49 -16.44 -7.38 7.07
CA LEU A 49 -17.47 -8.15 6.40
C LEU A 49 -16.96 -8.82 5.12
N ALA A 50 -16.16 -8.13 4.31
CA ALA A 50 -15.52 -8.70 3.12
C ALA A 50 -14.62 -9.89 3.47
N ILE A 51 -13.80 -9.77 4.52
CA ILE A 51 -12.96 -10.86 5.02
C ILE A 51 -13.82 -12.05 5.47
N ALA A 52 -14.91 -11.79 6.20
CA ALA A 52 -15.83 -12.82 6.67
C ALA A 52 -16.52 -13.57 5.51
N ALA A 53 -16.87 -12.86 4.44
CA ALA A 53 -17.44 -13.44 3.23
C ALA A 53 -16.42 -14.28 2.47
N ALA A 54 -15.22 -13.74 2.23
CA ALA A 54 -14.14 -14.46 1.54
C ALA A 54 -13.76 -15.76 2.25
N ARG A 55 -13.72 -15.76 3.58
CA ARG A 55 -13.46 -16.97 4.38
C ARG A 55 -14.55 -18.03 4.20
N ARG A 56 -15.83 -17.62 4.14
CA ARG A 56 -16.95 -18.54 3.90
C ARG A 56 -16.91 -19.13 2.50
N LEU A 57 -16.65 -18.31 1.49
CA LEU A 57 -16.52 -18.77 0.10
C LEU A 57 -15.39 -19.81 -0.01
N ARG A 58 -14.22 -19.51 0.56
CA ARG A 58 -13.10 -20.44 0.57
C ARG A 58 -13.42 -21.74 1.32
N ALA A 59 -14.19 -21.69 2.40
CA ALA A 59 -14.64 -22.91 3.08
C ALA A 59 -15.51 -23.80 2.17
N VAL A 60 -16.43 -23.19 1.40
CA VAL A 60 -17.28 -23.91 0.43
C VAL A 60 -16.43 -24.51 -0.70
N GLU A 61 -15.51 -23.73 -1.27
CA GLU A 61 -14.57 -24.20 -2.31
C GLU A 61 -13.77 -25.42 -1.83
N ARG A 62 -13.24 -25.37 -0.60
CA ARG A 62 -12.45 -26.49 -0.02
C ARG A 62 -13.30 -27.71 0.29
N ALA A 63 -14.54 -27.51 0.74
CA ALA A 63 -15.48 -28.61 0.96
C ALA A 63 -15.80 -29.33 -0.36
N GLY A 64 -15.99 -28.58 -1.46
CA GLY A 64 -16.20 -29.15 -2.81
C GLY A 64 -15.01 -29.96 -3.33
N LEU A 65 -13.79 -29.65 -2.88
CA LEU A 65 -12.57 -30.40 -3.19
C LEU A 65 -12.28 -31.56 -2.23
N ALA A 66 -13.26 -31.98 -1.42
CA ALA A 66 -13.12 -33.00 -0.38
C ALA A 66 -12.02 -32.69 0.68
N ARG A 67 -11.64 -31.42 0.84
CA ARG A 67 -10.67 -30.95 1.85
C ARG A 67 -11.41 -30.48 3.10
N GLY A 68 -12.01 -31.43 3.81
CA GLY A 68 -12.89 -31.16 4.95
C GLY A 68 -12.23 -30.39 6.10
N GLU A 69 -10.98 -30.72 6.45
CA GLU A 69 -10.24 -30.04 7.51
C GLU A 69 -9.99 -28.55 7.20
N ASP A 70 -9.53 -28.25 5.98
CA ASP A 70 -9.31 -26.87 5.54
C ASP A 70 -10.63 -26.09 5.49
N ALA A 71 -11.70 -26.72 5.01
CA ALA A 71 -13.03 -26.11 4.99
C ALA A 71 -13.49 -25.77 6.42
N GLY A 72 -13.27 -26.69 7.37
CA GLY A 72 -13.53 -26.50 8.78
C GLY A 72 -12.74 -25.32 9.36
N TYR A 73 -11.44 -25.26 9.08
CA TYR A 73 -10.58 -24.14 9.49
C TYR A 73 -11.10 -22.80 8.98
N TRP A 74 -11.32 -22.66 7.67
CA TRP A 74 -11.79 -21.40 7.07
C TRP A 74 -13.16 -20.97 7.60
N LYS A 75 -14.06 -21.94 7.86
CA LYS A 75 -15.37 -21.69 8.46
C LYS A 75 -15.24 -21.24 9.93
N ALA A 76 -14.35 -21.87 10.71
CA ALA A 76 -14.15 -21.58 12.12
C ALA A 76 -13.52 -20.19 12.37
N VAL A 77 -12.69 -19.68 11.46
CA VAL A 77 -12.08 -18.35 11.59
C VAL A 77 -13.01 -17.21 11.15
N ALA A 78 -14.09 -17.47 10.43
CA ALA A 78 -14.99 -16.42 9.90
C ALA A 78 -15.77 -15.62 10.98
N PRO A 79 -16.23 -16.21 12.10
CA PRO A 79 -16.94 -15.49 13.17
C PRO A 79 -16.12 -14.39 13.84
N PHE A 80 -14.79 -14.50 13.89
CA PHE A 80 -13.94 -13.45 14.47
C PHE A 80 -14.10 -12.11 13.73
N ALA A 81 -14.07 -12.14 12.40
CA ALA A 81 -14.24 -10.95 11.58
C ALA A 81 -15.64 -10.34 11.74
N ILE A 82 -16.67 -11.17 11.90
CA ILE A 82 -18.04 -10.69 12.17
C ILE A 82 -18.12 -10.02 13.54
N ARG A 83 -17.54 -10.62 14.59
CA ARG A 83 -17.52 -10.01 15.92
C ARG A 83 -16.82 -8.66 15.90
N LYS A 84 -15.68 -8.55 15.19
CA LYS A 84 -14.99 -7.27 15.00
C LYS A 84 -15.85 -6.26 14.25
N ALA A 85 -16.50 -6.66 13.15
CA ALA A 85 -17.43 -5.81 12.42
C ALA A 85 -18.58 -5.33 13.33
N ALA A 86 -19.18 -6.21 14.12
CA ALA A 86 -20.27 -5.86 15.02
C ALA A 86 -19.84 -4.84 16.08
N GLY A 87 -18.63 -4.98 16.64
CA GLY A 87 -18.08 -4.02 17.60
C GLY A 87 -17.92 -2.61 17.01
N LEU A 88 -17.50 -2.50 15.75
CA LEU A 88 -17.31 -1.21 15.07
C LEU A 88 -18.58 -0.38 14.91
N ARG A 89 -19.77 -1.00 15.03
CA ARG A 89 -21.04 -0.26 15.01
C ARG A 89 -21.28 0.58 16.26
N GLY A 90 -20.62 0.25 17.37
CA GLY A 90 -20.68 1.02 18.60
C GLY A 90 -19.64 2.14 18.71
N GLU A 91 -18.71 2.21 17.75
CA GLU A 91 -17.59 3.16 17.78
C GLU A 91 -18.02 4.57 17.34
N VAL A 92 -17.37 5.58 17.94
CA VAL A 92 -17.55 6.98 17.57
C VAL A 92 -17.13 7.15 16.10
N GLY A 93 -18.05 7.65 15.26
CA GLY A 93 -17.83 7.80 13.82
C GLY A 93 -18.54 6.77 12.95
N PHE A 94 -19.15 5.73 13.53
CA PHE A 94 -20.13 4.87 12.85
C PHE A 94 -21.54 5.48 12.87
N GLY A 95 -21.66 6.78 12.58
CA GLY A 95 -22.93 7.52 12.68
C GLY A 95 -24.03 6.98 11.74
N ARG A 96 -25.20 7.60 11.71
CA ARG A 96 -26.20 7.28 10.67
C ARG A 96 -25.65 7.65 9.29
N LEU A 97 -25.95 6.88 8.25
CA LEU A 97 -25.70 7.34 6.88
C LEU A 97 -26.61 8.54 6.59
N PRO A 98 -26.14 9.56 5.85
CA PRO A 98 -27.04 10.59 5.35
C PRO A 98 -28.11 9.91 4.49
N GLY A 99 -29.37 10.19 4.81
CA GLY A 99 -30.54 9.70 4.08
C GLY A 99 -30.92 10.63 2.96
#